data_AF-A0A165HCM5-F1
#
_entry.id   AF-A0A165HCM5-F1
#
_cell.length_a   1.000
_cell.length_b   1.000
_cell.length_c   1.000
_cell.angle_alpha   90.00
_cell.angle_beta   90.00
_cell.angle_gamma   90.00
#
_symmetry.space_group_name_H-M   'P 1'
#
loop_
_entity.id
_entity.type
_entity.pdbx_description
1 polymer ?
#
loop_
_entity_poly.entity_id
_entity_poly.type
_entity_poly.pdbx_seq_one_letter_code
_entity_poly.pdbx_strand_id
1 'polypeptide(L)'
;MSLTHRQHRVQRIYPPVVMHHCFDAERLLTLSISPLRHEYSLRAAIPVPSITFTSPSADPTPINPQLIIRKPKGEVTRLSREGYNLRDALGWTEAVYLHVQTAIHKLAGNHLTPVPFLKQKAVDLQKVYDLAADTYPILRQYENNWVTSDFLRVFLKNKSAAIKRKTAVSS
;
A
#
# COMPACT_ATOMS: atom_id res chain seq x y z
N MET A 1 -55.80 57.27 4.42
CA MET A 1 -54.45 57.53 4.97
C MET A 1 -53.77 56.18 5.14
N SER A 2 -52.75 55.85 4.34
CA SER A 2 -52.10 54.53 4.38
C SER A 2 -50.58 54.71 4.40
N LEU A 3 -49.95 54.32 5.52
CA LEU A 3 -48.50 54.36 5.73
C LEU A 3 -47.88 53.07 5.18
N THR A 4 -47.04 53.18 4.16
CA THR A 4 -46.25 52.06 3.63
C THR A 4 -44.97 51.90 4.43
N HIS A 5 -44.91 50.86 5.27
CA HIS A 5 -43.69 50.49 5.99
C HIS A 5 -42.71 49.83 5.02
N ARG A 6 -41.66 50.56 4.62
CA ARG A 6 -40.54 50.02 3.84
C ARG A 6 -39.55 49.34 4.79
N GLN A 7 -39.49 48.01 4.78
CA GLN A 7 -38.47 47.28 5.53
C GLN A 7 -37.17 47.25 4.73
N HIS A 8 -36.10 47.83 5.29
CA HIS A 8 -34.76 47.73 4.70
C HIS A 8 -34.08 46.44 5.19
N ARG A 9 -33.70 45.59 4.24
CA ARG A 9 -32.89 44.39 4.50
C ARG A 9 -31.45 44.82 4.75
N VAL A 10 -31.02 44.77 6.00
CA VAL A 10 -29.63 45.00 6.38
C VAL A 10 -28.80 43.77 5.97
N GLN A 11 -27.96 43.93 4.93
CA GLN A 11 -26.97 42.92 4.56
C GLN A 11 -25.67 43.21 5.30
N ARG A 12 -25.25 42.29 6.18
CA ARG A 12 -23.94 42.35 6.84
C ARG A 12 -22.93 41.66 5.93
N ILE A 13 -22.08 42.46 5.28
CA ILE A 13 -20.95 41.96 4.50
C ILE A 13 -19.78 41.80 5.48
N TYR A 14 -19.37 40.57 5.73
CA TYR A 14 -18.20 40.28 6.53
C TYR A 14 -16.99 40.19 5.60
N PRO A 15 -15.94 40.99 5.81
CA PRO A 15 -14.71 40.85 5.04
C PRO A 15 -14.08 39.48 5.34
N PRO A 16 -13.47 38.81 4.35
CA PRO A 16 -12.82 37.54 4.58
C PRO A 16 -11.68 37.73 5.57
N VAL A 17 -11.68 36.91 6.63
CA VAL A 17 -10.57 36.85 7.59
C VAL A 17 -9.39 36.20 6.89
N VAL A 18 -8.48 37.02 6.37
CA VAL A 18 -7.24 36.53 5.75
C VAL A 18 -6.22 36.34 6.87
N MET A 19 -6.06 35.11 7.35
CA MET A 19 -4.96 34.78 8.25
C MET A 19 -3.67 34.67 7.44
N HIS A 20 -2.80 35.67 7.56
CA HIS A 20 -1.45 35.60 7.02
C HIS A 20 -0.57 34.78 7.98
N HIS A 21 -0.41 33.49 7.69
CA HIS A 21 0.64 32.69 8.31
C HIS A 21 1.95 32.94 7.56
N CYS A 22 2.82 33.76 8.15
CA CYS A 22 4.22 33.81 7.74
C CYS A 22 4.96 32.69 8.49
N PHE A 23 5.60 31.78 7.75
CA PHE A 23 6.57 30.86 8.33
C PHE A 23 7.90 31.59 8.44
N ASP A 24 8.44 31.70 9.64
CA ASP A 24 9.81 32.16 9.83
C ASP A 24 10.75 31.17 9.15
N ALA A 25 11.74 31.69 8.42
CA ALA A 25 12.82 30.87 7.89
C ALA A 25 13.60 30.29 9.07
N GLU A 26 13.49 28.99 9.29
CA GLU A 26 14.28 28.26 10.28
C GLU A 26 15.77 28.59 10.05
N ARG A 27 16.36 29.34 10.98
CA ARG A 27 17.81 29.53 11.00
C ARG A 27 18.42 28.16 11.29
N LEU A 28 19.10 27.60 10.28
CA LEU A 28 19.89 26.38 10.35
C LEU A 28 20.92 26.47 11.47
N LEU A 29 20.51 26.12 12.68
CA LEU A 29 21.40 25.91 13.81
C LEU A 29 22.04 24.53 13.64
N THR A 30 23.22 24.56 13.04
CA THR A 30 24.38 23.68 13.27
C THR A 30 24.17 22.17 13.21
N LEU A 31 24.99 21.56 12.34
CA LEU A 31 25.18 20.13 12.11
C LEU A 31 25.15 19.30 13.41
N SER A 32 24.09 18.50 13.57
CA SER A 32 24.06 17.43 14.56
C SER A 32 25.02 16.32 14.13
N ILE A 33 25.91 16.00 15.07
CA ILE A 33 27.07 15.13 15.01
C ILE A 33 26.78 13.72 14.47
N SER A 34 27.66 13.31 13.55
CA SER A 34 27.98 11.99 12.99
C SER A 34 27.19 10.75 13.46
N PRO A 35 26.71 9.89 12.54
CA PRO A 35 26.20 8.57 12.92
C PRO A 35 27.35 7.70 13.45
N LEU A 36 27.13 7.11 14.63
CA LEU A 36 27.96 6.10 15.28
C LEU A 36 28.20 4.93 14.32
N ARG A 37 29.40 4.81 13.76
CA ARG A 37 29.81 3.69 12.89
C ARG A 37 29.97 2.44 13.76
N HIS A 38 29.05 1.49 13.67
CA HIS A 38 29.21 0.17 14.27
C HIS A 38 30.14 -0.66 13.38
N GLU A 39 31.39 -0.85 13.82
CA GLU A 39 32.32 -1.81 13.22
C GLU A 39 32.00 -3.20 13.79
N TYR A 40 31.42 -4.08 12.97
CA TYR A 40 31.25 -5.49 13.31
C TYR A 40 32.57 -6.22 13.11
N SER A 41 33.18 -6.66 14.21
CA SER A 41 34.36 -7.53 14.18
C SER A 41 34.00 -8.90 13.60
N LEU A 42 34.48 -9.20 12.39
CA LEU A 42 34.39 -10.52 11.73
C LEU A 42 35.31 -11.54 12.42
N ARG A 43 35.06 -11.88 13.69
CA ARG A 43 35.71 -13.05 14.31
C ARG A 43 34.98 -13.56 15.55
N ALA A 44 33.88 -14.25 15.33
CA ALA A 44 33.44 -15.31 16.24
C ALA A 44 32.91 -16.45 15.38
N ALA A 45 33.76 -17.46 15.18
CA ALA A 45 33.36 -18.73 14.59
C ALA A 45 32.34 -19.38 15.54
N ILE A 46 31.07 -19.35 15.16
CA ILE A 46 30.03 -20.15 15.84
C ILE A 46 30.18 -21.59 15.33
N PRO A 47 30.22 -22.61 16.20
CA PRO A 47 30.34 -24.01 15.78
C PRO A 47 29.09 -24.42 15.01
N VAL A 48 29.29 -24.95 13.81
CA VAL A 48 28.24 -25.55 12.99
C VAL A 48 27.84 -26.89 13.65
N PRO A 49 26.59 -27.09 14.11
CA PRO A 49 26.12 -28.43 14.37
C PRO A 49 25.89 -29.14 13.03
N SER A 50 26.70 -30.17 12.77
CA SER A 50 26.57 -31.08 11.64
C SER A 50 25.16 -31.66 11.59
N ILE A 51 24.36 -31.26 10.60
CA ILE A 51 23.06 -31.86 10.33
C ILE A 51 23.33 -33.13 9.52
N THR A 52 23.13 -34.27 10.18
CA THR A 52 23.16 -35.61 9.59
C THR A 52 22.14 -35.71 8.46
N PHE A 53 22.62 -35.90 7.24
CA PHE A 53 21.80 -36.34 6.10
C PHE A 53 21.39 -37.78 6.34
N THR A 54 20.18 -38.00 6.83
CA THR A 54 19.53 -39.32 6.83
C THR A 54 18.31 -39.25 5.93
N SER A 55 18.49 -39.76 4.70
CA SER A 55 17.39 -40.10 3.81
C SER A 55 16.76 -41.40 4.30
N PRO A 56 15.42 -41.46 4.42
CA PRO A 56 14.72 -42.60 3.84
C PRO A 56 13.46 -42.10 3.10
N SER A 57 13.32 -42.49 1.83
CA SER A 57 12.45 -43.60 1.42
C SER A 57 11.06 -43.10 1.05
N ALA A 58 10.63 -43.53 -0.14
CA ALA A 58 9.44 -43.07 -0.83
C ALA A 58 8.16 -43.32 -0.03
N ASP A 59 7.45 -42.25 0.27
CA ASP A 59 6.02 -42.25 0.59
C ASP A 59 5.45 -40.87 0.20
N PRO A 60 4.25 -40.77 -0.42
CA PRO A 60 3.71 -39.51 -0.90
C PRO A 60 3.15 -38.73 0.29
N THR A 61 3.98 -37.87 0.86
CA THR A 61 3.57 -37.02 1.99
C THR A 61 2.65 -35.89 1.52
N PRO A 62 1.53 -35.64 2.23
CA PRO A 62 0.61 -34.56 1.91
C PRO A 62 1.30 -33.21 2.15
N ILE A 63 1.10 -32.28 1.22
CA ILE A 63 1.57 -30.90 1.26
C ILE A 63 1.30 -30.32 2.66
N ASN A 64 2.37 -30.05 3.42
CA ASN A 64 2.29 -29.56 4.79
C ASN A 64 1.74 -28.11 4.80
N PRO A 65 0.54 -27.84 5.35
CA PRO A 65 -0.11 -26.52 5.29
C PRO A 65 0.54 -25.44 6.20
N GLN A 66 1.68 -25.75 6.84
CA GLN A 66 2.29 -24.93 7.90
C GLN A 66 3.19 -23.78 7.42
N LEU A 67 3.32 -23.55 6.11
CA LEU A 67 4.22 -22.49 5.57
C LEU A 67 3.50 -21.39 4.76
N ILE A 68 2.17 -21.30 4.87
CA ILE A 68 1.42 -20.23 4.18
C ILE A 68 1.43 -18.95 5.02
N ILE A 69 1.93 -17.86 4.44
CA ILE A 69 1.99 -16.55 5.10
C ILE A 69 0.59 -15.93 5.15
N ARG A 70 0.05 -15.83 6.37
CA ARG A 70 -1.29 -15.27 6.62
C ARG A 70 -1.32 -13.76 6.46
N LYS A 71 -2.52 -13.25 6.18
CA LYS A 71 -2.77 -11.81 6.09
C LYS A 71 -2.66 -11.15 7.49
N PRO A 72 -1.97 -10.01 7.63
CA PRO A 72 -1.97 -9.24 8.87
C PRO A 72 -3.38 -8.74 9.23
N LYS A 73 -3.60 -8.45 10.51
CA LYS A 73 -4.84 -7.79 10.95
C LYS A 73 -4.89 -6.35 10.41
N GLY A 74 -6.09 -5.90 10.04
CA GLY A 74 -6.33 -4.54 9.55
C GLY A 74 -6.44 -4.42 8.03
N GLU A 75 -6.58 -3.18 7.54
CA GLU A 75 -6.68 -2.87 6.13
C GLU A 75 -5.41 -2.20 5.60
N VAL A 76 -4.96 -2.61 4.41
CA VAL A 76 -3.85 -1.95 3.72
C VAL A 76 -4.14 -0.46 3.54
N THR A 77 -3.16 0.40 3.84
CA THR A 77 -3.21 1.89 3.77
C THR A 77 -4.00 2.63 4.87
N ARG A 78 -4.55 1.93 5.87
CA ARG A 78 -5.33 2.56 6.96
C ARG A 78 -4.55 2.68 8.28
N LEU A 79 -3.35 3.27 8.21
CA LEU A 79 -2.40 3.34 9.34
C LEU A 79 -3.01 3.92 10.63
N SER A 80 -3.87 4.94 10.54
CA SER A 80 -4.48 5.56 11.73
C SER A 80 -5.57 4.73 12.42
N ARG A 81 -6.02 3.62 11.83
CA ARG A 81 -7.10 2.75 12.35
C ARG A 81 -6.70 1.27 12.27
N GLU A 82 -5.54 0.94 12.85
CA GLU A 82 -5.01 -0.44 12.91
C GLU A 82 -4.74 -1.09 11.54
N GLY A 83 -4.62 -0.28 10.48
CA GLY A 83 -4.15 -0.77 9.19
C GLY A 83 -2.63 -0.96 9.17
N TYR A 84 -2.14 -1.63 8.13
CA TYR A 84 -0.73 -1.87 7.94
C TYR A 84 -0.21 -1.28 6.62
N ASN A 85 1.10 -1.09 6.59
CA ASN A 85 1.84 -0.80 5.38
C ASN A 85 2.22 -2.11 4.69
N LEU A 86 1.91 -2.24 3.41
CA LEU A 86 2.19 -3.44 2.63
C LEU A 86 3.70 -3.73 2.53
N ARG A 87 4.53 -2.68 2.48
CA ARG A 87 5.99 -2.81 2.41
C ARG A 87 6.53 -3.48 3.68
N ASP A 88 6.13 -2.95 4.83
CA ASP A 88 6.56 -3.43 6.14
C ASP A 88 6.05 -4.85 6.42
N ALA A 89 4.82 -5.17 5.97
CA ALA A 89 4.22 -6.49 6.14
C ALA A 89 4.88 -7.60 5.30
N LEU A 90 5.45 -7.25 4.14
CA LEU A 90 6.09 -8.23 3.25
C LEU A 90 7.56 -8.48 3.60
N GLY A 91 8.25 -7.48 4.16
CA GLY A 91 9.68 -7.57 4.47
C GLY A 91 10.56 -7.75 3.22
N TRP A 92 10.04 -7.46 2.04
CA TRP A 92 10.80 -7.56 0.79
C TRP A 92 11.79 -6.43 0.65
N THR A 93 12.86 -6.66 -0.13
CA THR A 93 13.75 -5.58 -0.56
C THR A 93 12.98 -4.61 -1.46
N GLU A 94 13.37 -3.32 -1.41
CA GLU A 94 12.72 -2.26 -2.19
C GLU A 94 12.62 -2.60 -3.68
N ALA A 95 13.71 -3.15 -4.23
CA ALA A 95 13.77 -3.55 -5.64
C ALA A 95 12.72 -4.62 -5.99
N VAL A 96 12.58 -5.65 -5.16
CA VAL A 96 11.60 -6.74 -5.38
C VAL A 96 10.19 -6.20 -5.24
N TYR A 97 9.94 -5.39 -4.20
CA TYR A 97 8.64 -4.77 -3.98
C TYR A 97 8.18 -3.93 -5.18
N LEU A 98 9.03 -3.01 -5.64
CA LEU A 98 8.70 -2.15 -6.79
C LEU A 98 8.51 -2.95 -8.07
N HIS A 99 9.34 -3.97 -8.28
CA HIS A 99 9.27 -4.79 -9.48
C HIS A 99 7.95 -5.58 -9.54
N VAL A 100 7.58 -6.26 -8.46
CA VAL A 100 6.30 -6.98 -8.36
C VAL A 100 5.12 -6.02 -8.43
N GLN A 101 5.19 -4.88 -7.71
CA GLN A 101 4.15 -3.86 -7.73
C GLN A 101 3.87 -3.35 -9.15
N THR A 102 4.93 -2.99 -9.88
CA THR A 102 4.78 -2.45 -11.24
C THR A 102 4.23 -3.49 -12.21
N ALA A 103 4.64 -4.75 -12.08
CA ALA A 103 4.09 -5.84 -12.89
C ALA A 103 2.60 -6.09 -12.61
N ILE A 104 2.19 -6.17 -11.34
CA ILE A 104 0.78 -6.33 -10.97
C ILE A 104 -0.05 -5.13 -11.45
N HIS A 105 0.47 -3.91 -11.30
CA HIS A 105 -0.22 -2.71 -11.80
C HIS A 105 -0.40 -2.72 -13.32
N LYS A 106 0.58 -3.23 -14.08
CA LYS A 106 0.46 -3.42 -15.53
C LYS A 106 -0.61 -4.45 -15.88
N LEU A 107 -0.61 -5.61 -15.22
CA LEU A 107 -1.64 -6.64 -15.41
C LEU A 107 -3.04 -6.09 -15.09
N ALA A 108 -3.18 -5.36 -13.98
CA ALA A 108 -4.41 -4.68 -13.61
C ALA A 108 -4.84 -3.63 -14.64
N GLY A 109 -3.88 -2.90 -15.21
CA GLY A 109 -4.13 -1.93 -16.28
C GLY A 109 -4.72 -2.55 -17.54
N ASN A 110 -4.28 -3.76 -17.87
CA ASN A 110 -4.66 -4.46 -19.10
C ASN A 110 -5.96 -5.27 -18.95
N HIS A 111 -6.17 -5.88 -17.79
CA HIS A 111 -7.27 -6.84 -17.58
C HIS A 111 -8.42 -6.31 -16.74
N LEU A 112 -8.23 -5.24 -15.97
CA LEU A 112 -9.25 -4.72 -15.05
C LEU A 112 -9.81 -3.36 -15.48
N THR A 113 -11.10 -3.18 -15.22
CA THR A 113 -11.77 -1.90 -15.38
C THR A 113 -11.44 -0.97 -14.20
N PRO A 114 -11.38 0.36 -14.42
CA PRO A 114 -10.99 1.32 -13.39
C PRO A 114 -12.15 1.67 -12.43
N VAL A 115 -12.84 0.64 -11.95
CA VAL A 115 -13.89 0.71 -10.92
C VAL A 115 -13.31 0.28 -9.56
N PRO A 116 -13.98 0.59 -8.44
CA PRO A 116 -13.56 0.10 -7.13
C PRO A 116 -13.45 -1.42 -7.09
N PHE A 117 -12.51 -1.95 -6.29
CA PHE A 117 -12.23 -3.39 -6.17
C PHE A 117 -13.49 -4.25 -5.95
N LEU A 118 -14.40 -3.81 -5.07
CA LEU A 118 -15.67 -4.51 -4.78
C LEU A 118 -16.63 -4.62 -5.97
N LYS A 119 -16.49 -3.77 -6.99
CA LYS A 119 -17.33 -3.76 -8.19
C LYS A 119 -16.71 -4.49 -9.37
N GLN A 120 -15.54 -5.11 -9.17
CA GLN A 120 -14.87 -5.84 -10.24
C GLN A 120 -15.48 -7.21 -10.46
N LYS A 121 -15.37 -7.70 -11.69
CA LYS A 121 -15.81 -9.06 -12.02
C LYS A 121 -14.83 -10.06 -11.40
N ALA A 122 -15.35 -11.04 -10.68
CA ALA A 122 -14.55 -12.08 -10.04
C ALA A 122 -13.68 -12.85 -11.05
N VAL A 123 -14.20 -13.09 -12.26
CA VAL A 123 -13.47 -13.77 -13.34
C VAL A 123 -12.22 -13.00 -13.77
N ASP A 124 -12.31 -11.68 -13.87
CA ASP A 124 -11.16 -10.85 -14.29
C ASP A 124 -10.13 -10.75 -13.16
N LEU A 125 -10.58 -10.70 -11.90
CA LEU A 125 -9.70 -10.78 -10.74
C LEU A 125 -8.93 -12.11 -10.69
N GLN A 126 -9.62 -13.23 -10.93
CA GLN A 126 -8.99 -14.56 -10.92
C GLN A 126 -7.90 -14.65 -11.99
N LYS A 127 -8.17 -14.20 -13.22
CA LYS A 127 -7.17 -14.14 -14.29
C LYS A 127 -5.91 -13.38 -13.86
N VAL A 128 -6.09 -12.25 -13.18
CA VAL A 128 -4.95 -11.45 -12.70
C VAL A 128 -4.19 -12.18 -11.60
N TYR A 129 -4.88 -12.91 -10.71
CA TYR A 129 -4.21 -13.73 -9.70
C TYR A 129 -3.39 -14.85 -10.33
N ASP A 130 -3.95 -15.56 -11.30
CA ASP A 130 -3.27 -16.66 -11.99
C ASP A 130 -2.02 -16.14 -12.72
N LEU A 131 -2.16 -15.08 -13.53
CA LEU A 131 -1.05 -14.45 -14.25
C LEU A 131 0.04 -13.92 -13.31
N ALA A 132 -0.35 -13.34 -12.17
CA ALA A 132 0.61 -12.84 -11.18
C ALA A 132 1.36 -14.00 -10.51
N ALA A 133 0.66 -15.07 -10.15
CA ALA A 133 1.24 -16.27 -9.53
C ALA A 133 2.15 -17.06 -10.48
N ASP A 134 1.91 -16.99 -11.78
CA ASP A 134 2.76 -17.57 -12.82
C ASP A 134 4.02 -16.72 -13.07
N THR A 135 3.88 -15.39 -13.04
CA THR A 135 5.02 -14.48 -13.22
C THR A 135 5.93 -14.46 -11.99
N TYR A 136 5.35 -14.52 -10.79
CA TYR A 136 6.06 -14.44 -9.52
C TYR A 136 5.66 -15.58 -8.59
N PRO A 137 6.39 -16.71 -8.61
CA PRO A 137 6.09 -17.86 -7.76
C PRO A 137 6.09 -17.54 -6.25
N ILE A 138 6.82 -16.50 -5.82
CA ILE A 138 6.84 -16.03 -4.42
C ILE A 138 5.43 -15.66 -3.93
N LEU A 139 4.53 -15.23 -4.82
CA LEU A 139 3.16 -14.87 -4.45
C LEU A 139 2.33 -16.09 -4.01
N ARG A 140 2.69 -17.30 -4.43
CA ARG A 140 2.01 -18.54 -4.05
C ARG A 140 2.22 -18.92 -2.57
N GLN A 141 3.20 -18.32 -1.91
CA GLN A 141 3.46 -18.53 -0.48
C GLN A 141 2.47 -17.80 0.43
N TYR A 142 1.66 -16.90 -0.14
CA TYR A 142 0.74 -16.06 0.61
C TYR A 142 -0.70 -16.58 0.54
N GLU A 143 -1.38 -16.57 1.67
CA GLU A 143 -2.75 -17.09 1.79
C GLU A 143 -3.73 -16.34 0.87
N ASN A 144 -4.57 -17.07 0.13
CA ASN A 144 -5.66 -16.49 -0.67
C ASN A 144 -5.22 -15.35 -1.60
N ASN A 145 -3.96 -15.33 -2.05
CA ASN A 145 -3.37 -14.26 -2.86
C ASN A 145 -3.57 -12.85 -2.24
N TRP A 146 -3.53 -12.73 -0.90
CA TRP A 146 -3.83 -11.47 -0.22
C TRP A 146 -2.90 -10.33 -0.64
N VAL A 147 -1.64 -10.64 -0.96
CA VAL A 147 -0.64 -9.68 -1.43
C VAL A 147 -1.08 -9.04 -2.74
N THR A 148 -1.45 -9.86 -3.73
CA THR A 148 -1.96 -9.40 -5.02
C THR A 148 -3.25 -8.61 -4.84
N SER A 149 -4.16 -9.11 -4.00
CA SER A 149 -5.43 -8.42 -3.68
C SER A 149 -5.20 -7.01 -3.13
N ASP A 150 -4.24 -6.84 -2.21
CA ASP A 150 -3.93 -5.56 -1.62
C ASP A 150 -3.26 -4.60 -2.62
N PHE A 151 -2.34 -5.09 -3.46
CA PHE A 151 -1.78 -4.29 -4.56
C PHE A 151 -2.87 -3.78 -5.50
N LEU A 152 -3.80 -4.66 -5.89
CA LEU A 152 -4.93 -4.29 -6.73
C LEU A 152 -5.83 -3.25 -6.07
N ARG A 153 -6.13 -3.41 -4.78
CA ARG A 153 -6.95 -2.46 -4.01
C ARG A 153 -6.34 -1.06 -4.02
N VAL A 154 -5.04 -0.95 -3.77
CA VAL A 154 -4.32 0.35 -3.80
C VAL A 154 -4.34 0.95 -5.20
N PHE A 155 -4.02 0.14 -6.22
CA PHE A 155 -4.00 0.58 -7.60
C PHE A 155 -5.34 1.13 -8.08
N LEU A 156 -6.43 0.40 -7.85
CA LEU A 156 -7.77 0.76 -8.32
C LEU A 156 -8.34 1.95 -7.57
N LYS A 157 -8.06 2.06 -6.27
CA LYS A 157 -8.42 3.25 -5.47
C LYS A 157 -7.78 4.50 -6.08
N ASN A 158 -6.50 4.44 -6.42
CA ASN A 158 -5.78 5.57 -7.01
C ASN A 158 -6.25 5.87 -8.43
N LYS A 159 -6.45 4.83 -9.26
CA LYS A 159 -6.89 4.98 -10.67
C LYS A 159 -8.30 5.56 -10.77
N SER A 160 -9.24 5.07 -9.96
CA SER A 160 -10.61 5.60 -9.92
C SER A 160 -10.67 7.04 -9.42
N ALA A 161 -9.87 7.39 -8.41
CA ALA A 161 -9.75 8.78 -7.94
C ALA A 161 -9.12 9.71 -9.00
N ALA A 162 -8.13 9.22 -9.76
CA ALA A 162 -7.54 9.99 -10.86
C ALA A 162 -8.55 10.28 -11.98
N ILE A 163 -9.37 9.30 -12.38
CA ILE A 163 -10.41 9.48 -13.40
C ILE A 163 -11.44 10.53 -12.94
N LYS A 164 -11.92 10.43 -11.70
CA LYS A 164 -12.88 11.40 -11.13
C LYS A 164 -12.33 12.84 -11.15
N ARG A 165 -11.05 13.02 -10.83
CA ARG A 165 -10.38 14.32 -10.91
C ARG A 165 -10.31 14.83 -12.35
N LYS A 166 -9.97 13.95 -13.30
CA LYS A 166 -9.90 14.32 -14.72
C LYS A 166 -11.27 14.74 -15.28
N THR A 167 -12.33 14.03 -14.94
CA THR A 167 -13.70 14.39 -15.39
C THR A 167 -14.18 15.71 -14.79
N ALA A 168 -13.83 16.00 -13.52
CA ALA A 168 -14.24 17.23 -12.85
C ALA A 168 -13.53 18.50 -13.36
N VAL A 169 -12.36 18.37 -14.00
CA VAL A 169 -11.63 19.50 -14.58
C VAL A 169 -12.10 19.82 -16.01
N SER A 170 -12.73 18.85 -16.69
CA SER A 170 -13.23 18.99 -18.05
C SER A 170 -14.73 19.32 -18.16
N SER A 171 -15.40 19.60 -17.04
CA SER A 171 -16.83 19.96 -16.95
C SER A 171 -16.97 21.35 -16.35
#